data_AF-A0A1F4UUK2-F1
#
_entry.id   AF-A0A1F4UUK2-F1
#
_cell.length_a   1.000
_cell.length_b   1.000
_cell.length_c   1.000
_cell.angle_alpha   90.00
_cell.angle_beta   90.00
_cell.angle_gamma   90.00
#
_symmetry.space_group_name_H-M   'P 1'
#
loop_
_entity.id
_entity.type
_entity.pdbx_description
1 polymer ?
#
loop_
_entity_poly.entity_id
_entity_poly.type
_entity_poly.pdbx_seq_one_letter_code
_entity_poly.pdbx_strand_id
1 'polypeptide(L)'
;MMGVINVFDTKTLANAGAIVAFLTYSVCLLLVMVFPELIYSFMDLVFHGLNLELLKPLNEQINIGNAIVGSIILTVYIWITLYAFGYVYNKLKK
;
A
#
# COMPACT_ATOMS: atom_id res chain seq x y z
N MET A 1 32.46 -11.57 -21.12
CA MET A 1 31.14 -10.90 -21.12
C MET A 1 30.89 -10.38 -19.72
N MET A 2 31.07 -9.08 -19.48
CA MET A 2 30.66 -8.45 -18.23
C MET A 2 29.14 -8.32 -18.28
N GLY A 3 28.43 -9.13 -17.50
CA GLY A 3 26.98 -9.00 -17.36
C GLY A 3 26.63 -7.61 -16.84
N VAL A 4 25.67 -6.95 -17.48
CA VAL A 4 25.16 -5.65 -17.04
C VAL A 4 24.61 -5.85 -15.62
N ILE A 5 25.32 -5.32 -14.63
CA ILE A 5 24.92 -5.40 -13.23
C ILE A 5 23.78 -4.39 -13.06
N ASN A 6 22.53 -4.83 -13.17
CA ASN A 6 21.39 -3.94 -12.94
C ASN A 6 21.37 -3.50 -11.48
N VAL A 7 21.82 -2.26 -11.22
CA VAL A 7 21.76 -1.57 -9.93
C VAL A 7 20.45 -0.79 -9.91
N PHE A 8 19.70 -0.85 -8.81
CA PHE A 8 18.50 -0.03 -8.69
C PHE A 8 18.88 1.43 -8.46
N ASP A 9 18.29 2.35 -9.21
CA ASP A 9 18.18 3.74 -8.76
C ASP A 9 17.18 3.77 -7.60
N THR A 10 17.71 3.93 -6.38
CA THR A 10 16.93 3.84 -5.15
C THR A 10 15.87 4.93 -5.04
N LYS A 11 16.13 6.13 -5.59
CA LYS A 11 15.15 7.22 -5.57
C LYS A 11 14.04 6.97 -6.56
N THR A 12 14.38 6.55 -7.78
CA THR A 12 13.38 6.20 -8.80
C THR A 12 12.48 5.07 -8.32
N LEU A 13 13.06 4.03 -7.70
CA LEU A 13 12.31 2.91 -7.12
C LEU A 13 11.35 3.37 -6.01
N ALA A 14 11.84 4.17 -5.07
CA ALA A 14 11.04 4.68 -3.95
C ALA A 14 9.91 5.60 -4.42
N ASN A 15 10.18 6.53 -5.35
CA ASN A 15 9.18 7.42 -5.92
C ASN A 15 8.08 6.65 -6.66
N ALA A 16 8.47 5.68 -7.51
CA ALA A 16 7.51 4.86 -8.24
C ALA A 16 6.58 4.10 -7.29
N GLY A 17 7.13 3.44 -6.27
CA GLY A 17 6.30 2.72 -5.30
C GLY A 17 5.43 3.63 -4.45
N ALA A 18 5.91 4.82 -4.08
CA ALA A 18 5.11 5.80 -3.36
C ALA A 18 3.91 6.29 -4.18
N ILE A 19 4.11 6.61 -5.46
CA ILE A 19 3.03 7.02 -6.38
C ILE A 19 2.00 5.89 -6.51
N VAL A 20 2.45 4.66 -6.74
CA VAL A 20 1.56 3.50 -6.86
C VAL A 20 0.80 3.27 -5.56
N ALA A 21 1.45 3.36 -4.40
CA ALA A 21 0.81 3.20 -3.10
C ALA A 21 -0.26 4.26 -2.85
N PHE A 22 0.04 5.53 -3.14
CA PHE A 22 -0.91 6.63 -3.01
C PHE A 22 -2.15 6.45 -3.90
N LEU A 23 -1.95 6.10 -5.16
CA LEU A 23 -3.05 5.85 -6.11
C LEU A 23 -3.88 4.63 -5.69
N THR A 24 -3.21 3.55 -5.29
CA THR A 24 -3.89 2.33 -4.82
C THR A 24 -4.73 2.63 -3.59
N TYR A 25 -4.18 3.35 -2.60
CA TYR A 25 -4.94 3.75 -1.41
C TYR A 25 -6.17 4.60 -1.78
N SER A 26 -5.99 5.56 -2.69
CA SER A 26 -7.08 6.43 -3.15
C SER A 26 -8.21 5.64 -3.83
N VAL A 27 -7.85 4.67 -4.68
CA VAL A 27 -8.83 3.77 -5.31
C VAL A 27 -9.53 2.90 -4.27
N CYS A 28 -8.77 2.32 -3.33
CA CYS A 28 -9.34 1.55 -2.23
C CYS A 28 -10.34 2.38 -1.41
N LEU A 29 -9.98 3.62 -1.06
CA LEU A 29 -10.83 4.52 -0.30
C LEU A 29 -12.15 4.81 -1.04
N LEU A 30 -12.06 5.11 -2.34
CA LEU A 30 -13.24 5.33 -3.18
C LEU A 30 -14.14 4.08 -3.23
N LEU A 31 -13.56 2.89 -3.37
CA LEU A 31 -14.31 1.63 -3.37
C LEU A 31 -15.01 1.38 -2.03
N VAL A 32 -14.36 1.65 -0.89
CA VAL A 32 -15.00 1.52 0.44
C VAL A 32 -16.17 2.50 0.57
N MET A 33 -16.03 3.73 0.06
CA MET A 33 -17.10 4.74 0.13
C MET A 33 -18.32 4.40 -0.72
N VAL A 34 -18.11 3.86 -1.92
CA VAL A 34 -19.19 3.63 -2.89
C VAL A 34 -19.75 2.20 -2.80
N PHE A 35 -18.89 1.22 -2.55
CA PHE A 35 -19.22 -0.21 -2.55
C PHE A 35 -18.64 -0.93 -1.32
N PRO A 36 -19.03 -0.55 -0.09
CA PRO A 36 -18.47 -1.13 1.14
C PRO A 36 -18.64 -2.65 1.21
N GLU A 37 -19.78 -3.19 0.78
CA GLU A 37 -20.06 -4.64 0.76
C GLU A 37 -19.03 -5.42 -0.08
N LEU A 38 -18.61 -4.86 -1.23
CA LEU A 38 -17.62 -5.48 -2.11
C LEU A 38 -16.27 -5.64 -1.38
N ILE A 39 -15.89 -4.65 -0.58
CA ILE A 39 -14.64 -4.71 0.20
C ILE A 39 -14.75 -5.77 1.28
N TYR A 40 -15.87 -5.89 1.98
CA TYR A 40 -16.04 -6.96 2.98
C TYR A 40 -15.99 -8.35 2.36
N SER A 41 -16.65 -8.57 1.20
CA SER A 41 -16.55 -9.84 0.48
C SER A 41 -15.13 -10.15 0.00
N PHE A 42 -14.40 -9.14 -0.48
CA PHE A 42 -13.01 -9.32 -0.88
C PHE A 42 -12.10 -9.61 0.33
N MET A 43 -12.31 -8.92 1.46
CA MET A 43 -11.56 -9.18 2.68
C MET A 43 -11.85 -10.58 3.24
N ASP A 44 -13.07 -11.08 3.15
CA ASP A 44 -13.43 -12.45 3.55
C ASP A 44 -12.68 -13.49 2.70
N LEU A 45 -12.56 -13.25 1.39
CA LEU A 45 -11.78 -14.08 0.48
C LEU A 45 -10.28 -14.11 0.83
N VAL A 46 -9.71 -12.98 1.25
CA VAL A 46 -8.26 -12.89 1.52
C VAL A 46 -7.93 -13.37 2.93
N PHE A 47 -8.73 -12.99 3.93
CA PHE A 47 -8.53 -13.30 5.35
C PHE A 47 -9.34 -14.52 5.80
N HIS A 48 -9.00 -15.68 5.23
CA HIS A 48 -9.59 -16.96 5.60
C HIS A 48 -9.56 -17.17 7.12
N GLY A 49 -10.71 -17.46 7.72
CA GLY A 49 -10.85 -17.81 9.14
C GLY A 49 -11.15 -16.66 10.10
N LEU A 50 -11.29 -15.43 9.60
CA LEU A 50 -11.78 -14.30 10.39
C LEU A 50 -13.27 -14.05 10.12
N ASN A 51 -14.09 -13.91 11.17
CA ASN A 51 -15.46 -13.42 11.01
C ASN A 51 -15.44 -11.88 10.90
N LEU A 52 -15.43 -11.38 9.68
CA LEU A 52 -15.38 -9.94 9.39
C LEU A 52 -16.73 -9.24 9.59
N GLU A 53 -17.84 -9.96 9.72
CA GLU A 53 -19.14 -9.34 10.06
C GLU A 53 -19.08 -8.65 11.42
N LEU A 54 -18.32 -9.20 12.37
CA LEU A 54 -18.10 -8.60 13.70
C LEU A 54 -17.35 -7.28 13.65
N LEU A 55 -16.61 -7.03 12.56
CA LEU A 55 -15.81 -5.82 12.35
C LEU A 55 -16.53 -4.78 11.49
N LYS A 56 -17.73 -5.09 10.98
CA LYS A 56 -18.51 -4.17 10.16
C LYS A 56 -19.06 -3.05 11.05
N PRO A 57 -18.63 -1.79 10.87
CA PRO A 57 -19.15 -0.68 11.65
C PRO A 57 -20.63 -0.52 11.34
N LEU A 58 -21.48 -0.49 12.37
CA LEU A 58 -22.93 -0.46 12.20
C LEU A 58 -23.43 0.87 11.64
N ASN A 59 -22.69 1.98 11.81
CA ASN A 59 -23.10 3.32 11.37
C ASN A 59 -21.96 4.37 11.30
N GLU A 60 -20.69 3.96 11.26
CA GLU A 60 -19.60 4.95 11.19
C GLU A 60 -19.39 5.44 9.76
N GLN A 61 -19.60 6.74 9.55
CA GLN A 61 -19.15 7.41 8.35
C GLN A 61 -17.62 7.43 8.32
N ILE A 62 -17.03 7.16 7.15
CA ILE A 62 -15.58 7.22 6.99
C ILE A 62 -15.09 8.62 7.34
N ASN A 63 -14.21 8.72 8.33
CA ASN A 63 -13.54 9.97 8.64
C ASN A 63 -12.49 10.25 7.55
N ILE A 64 -12.81 11.20 6.66
CA ILE A 64 -11.96 11.61 5.54
C ILE A 64 -10.60 12.13 6.02
N GLY A 65 -10.55 12.82 7.16
CA GLY A 65 -9.30 13.30 7.76
C GLY A 65 -8.37 12.15 8.10
N ASN A 66 -8.89 11.11 8.76
CA ASN A 66 -8.12 9.91 9.09
C ASN A 66 -7.69 9.16 7.82
N ALA A 67 -8.53 9.12 6.79
CA ALA A 67 -8.19 8.49 5.52
C ALA A 67 -7.04 9.21 4.79
N ILE A 68 -7.05 10.54 4.75
CA ILE A 68 -5.95 11.34 4.17
C ILE A 68 -4.65 11.10 4.94
N VAL A 69 -4.71 11.13 6.28
CA VAL A 69 -3.54 10.85 7.12
C VAL A 69 -3.02 9.44 6.87
N GLY A 70 -3.90 8.44 6.81
CA GLY A 70 -3.56 7.06 6.47
C GLY A 70 -2.88 6.93 5.11
N SER A 71 -3.39 7.62 4.09
CA SER A 71 -2.79 7.66 2.76
C SER A 71 -1.37 8.21 2.78
N ILE A 72 -1.13 9.31 3.51
CA ILE A 72 0.19 9.92 3.64
C ILE A 72 1.15 8.97 4.36
N ILE A 73 0.73 8.39 5.48
CA ILE A 73 1.53 7.44 6.26
C ILE A 73 1.95 6.25 5.39
N LEU A 74 1.00 5.63 4.67
CA LEU A 74 1.30 4.49 3.81
C LEU A 74 2.27 4.88 2.68
N THR A 75 2.06 6.04 2.06
CA THR A 75 2.91 6.54 0.96
C THR A 75 4.34 6.75 1.42
N VAL A 76 4.53 7.43 2.57
CA VAL A 76 5.85 7.68 3.16
C VAL A 76 6.50 6.36 3.58
N TYR A 77 5.74 5.46 4.21
CA TYR A 77 6.23 4.15 4.62
C TYR A 77 6.76 3.34 3.44
N ILE A 78 6.00 3.25 2.34
CA ILE A 78 6.42 2.54 1.13
C ILE A 78 7.65 3.20 0.50
N TRP A 79 7.69 4.53 0.44
CA TRP A 79 8.86 5.25 -0.07
C TRP A 79 10.13 4.88 0.70
N ILE A 80 10.09 4.96 2.03
CA ILE A 80 11.22 4.64 2.92
C ILE A 80 11.63 3.18 2.75
N THR A 81 10.65 2.27 2.72
CA THR A 81 10.88 0.83 2.63
C THR A 81 11.58 0.48 1.32
N LEU A 82 11.12 1.01 0.19
CA LEU A 82 11.72 0.72 -1.12
C LEU A 82 13.07 1.41 -1.33
N TYR A 83 13.25 2.61 -0.78
CA TYR A 83 14.56 3.26 -0.75
C TYR A 83 15.57 2.39 0.01
N ALA A 84 15.21 1.96 1.22
CA ALA A 84 16.03 1.10 2.06
C ALA A 84 16.30 -0.26 1.40
N PHE A 85 15.28 -0.87 0.80
CA PHE A 85 15.41 -2.11 0.03
C PHE A 85 16.42 -1.96 -1.11
N GLY A 86 16.25 -0.95 -1.97
CA GLY A 86 17.15 -0.71 -3.08
C GLY A 86 18.59 -0.47 -2.61
N TYR A 87 18.77 0.28 -1.52
CA TYR A 87 20.09 0.53 -0.92
C TYR A 87 20.75 -0.76 -0.42
N VAL A 88 20.02 -1.56 0.38
CA VAL A 88 20.52 -2.83 0.93
C VAL A 88 20.82 -3.83 -0.18
N TYR A 89 19.91 -3.98 -1.15
CA TYR A 89 20.10 -4.85 -2.31
C TYR A 89 21.36 -4.48 -3.09
N ASN A 90 21.55 -3.19 -3.40
CA ASN A 90 22.72 -2.72 -4.12
C ASN A 90 24.02 -2.92 -3.32
N LYS A 91 23.96 -2.87 -1.98
CA LYS A 91 25.12 -3.15 -1.12
C LYS A 91 25.47 -4.64 -1.08
N LEU A 92 24.48 -5.52 -1.04
CA LEU A 92 24.67 -6.98 -1.01
C LEU A 92 25.05 -7.56 -2.37
N LYS A 93 24.69 -6.89 -3.46
CA LYS A 93 25.01 -7.30 -4.84
C LYS A 93 26.44 -6.96 -5.25
N LYS A 94 27.09 -6.00 -4.57
CA LYS A 94 28.51 -5.67 -4.75
C LYS A 94 29.37 -6.78 -4.17
#